data_AF-A0A2V7MLJ6-F1
#
_entry.id   AF-A0A2V7MLJ6-F1
#
_cell.length_a   1.000
_cell.length_b   1.000
_cell.length_c   1.000
_cell.angle_alpha   90.00
_cell.angle_beta   90.00
_cell.angle_gamma   90.00
#
_symmetry.space_group_name_H-M   'P 1'
#
loop_
_entity.id
_entity.type
_entity.pdbx_description
1 polymer ?
#
loop_
_entity_poly.entity_id
_entity_poly.type
_entity_poly.pdbx_seq_one_letter_code
_entity_poly.pdbx_strand_id
1 'polypeptide(L)'
;MLKRIMATTVVLALCALPLAAQGHAATPGNEMTLTGQVIDLNCHTTNGAMGPSHKGCAQACAKAGVPLGILGSDGTIYLPVSSKPGDPQNSKLEQYAEGKVTVTGMHRMVSGLHTIEIKTVAAAS
;
A
#
# COMPACT_ATOMS: atom_id res chain seq x y z
N MET A 1 0.11 19.43 62.16
CA MET A 1 1.46 19.05 61.69
C MET A 1 1.62 17.60 61.23
N LEU A 2 0.60 16.71 61.15
CA LEU A 2 0.85 15.35 60.61
C LEU A 2 -0.34 14.58 60.01
N LYS A 3 -1.44 15.24 59.62
CA LYS A 3 -2.69 14.51 59.26
C LYS A 3 -3.36 14.90 57.94
N ARG A 4 -2.70 15.71 57.10
CA ARG A 4 -3.26 16.17 55.82
C ARG A 4 -2.38 15.89 54.59
N ILE A 5 -1.26 15.19 54.78
CA ILE A 5 -0.26 14.99 53.72
C ILE A 5 -0.41 13.61 53.04
N MET A 6 -1.25 12.72 53.57
CA MET A 6 -1.37 11.33 53.09
C MET A 6 -2.66 11.02 52.30
N ALA A 7 -3.29 12.02 51.68
CA ALA A 7 -4.49 11.78 50.86
C ALA A 7 -4.35 12.22 49.40
N THR A 8 -3.22 12.80 49.00
CA THR A 8 -3.02 13.37 47.65
C THR A 8 -2.13 12.53 46.74
N THR A 9 -1.50 11.46 47.25
CA THR A 9 -0.52 10.68 46.47
C THR A 9 -1.12 9.53 45.66
N VAL A 10 -2.43 9.25 45.77
CA VAL A 10 -3.05 8.07 45.13
C VAL A 10 -3.72 8.38 43.78
N VAL A 11 -4.01 9.64 43.46
CA VAL A 11 -4.81 9.97 42.25
C VAL A 11 -3.96 10.21 41.00
N LEU A 12 -2.65 10.45 41.13
CA LEU A 12 -1.77 10.74 39.98
C LEU A 12 -1.12 9.51 39.32
N ALA A 13 -1.47 8.29 39.75
CA ALA A 13 -0.89 7.06 39.21
C ALA A 13 -1.72 6.40 38.09
N LEU A 14 -2.94 6.90 37.81
CA LEU A 14 -3.84 6.26 36.83
C LEU A 14 -3.72 6.79 35.38
N CYS A 15 -2.95 7.85 35.13
CA CYS A 15 -2.82 8.45 33.80
C CYS A 15 -1.56 8.02 33.03
N ALA A 16 -0.71 7.17 33.62
CA ALA A 16 0.50 6.66 32.98
C ALA A 16 0.26 5.31 32.29
N LEU A 17 -0.85 5.17 31.56
CA LEU A 17 -0.92 4.12 30.54
C LEU A 17 0.22 4.42 29.57
N PRO A 18 1.20 3.52 29.39
CA PRO A 18 2.14 3.69 28.31
C PRO A 18 1.29 3.73 27.05
N LEU A 19 1.38 4.83 26.31
CA LEU A 19 1.02 4.90 24.91
C LEU A 19 2.01 4.00 24.15
N ALA A 20 2.09 2.73 24.54
CA ALA A 20 2.78 1.69 23.83
C ALA A 20 2.16 1.72 22.44
N ALA A 21 3.01 2.02 21.46
CA ALA A 21 2.66 2.12 20.06
C ALA A 21 1.58 1.09 19.75
N GLN A 22 0.38 1.57 19.45
CA GLN A 22 -0.67 0.75 18.89
C GLN A 22 -0.17 0.40 17.49
N GLY A 23 0.70 -0.60 17.43
CA GLY A 23 1.14 -1.17 16.17
C GLY A 23 -0.12 -1.61 15.46
N HIS A 24 -0.33 -1.13 14.24
CA HIS A 24 -1.38 -1.68 13.39
C HIS A 24 -1.06 -3.17 13.25
N ALA A 25 -1.83 -4.01 13.94
CA ALA A 25 -1.75 -5.44 13.75
C ALA A 25 -2.00 -5.69 12.26
N ALA A 26 -1.05 -6.36 11.60
CA ALA A 26 -1.14 -6.59 10.17
C ALA A 26 -2.47 -7.29 9.87
N THR A 27 -3.31 -6.67 9.04
CA THR A 27 -4.54 -7.30 8.57
C THR A 27 -4.15 -8.63 7.91
N PRO A 28 -4.74 -9.76 8.33
CA PRO A 28 -4.51 -11.05 7.69
C PRO A 28 -4.76 -10.92 6.18
N GLY A 29 -3.81 -11.38 5.39
CA GLY A 29 -3.91 -11.34 3.92
C GLY A 29 -4.38 -12.68 3.35
N ASN A 30 -4.76 -12.65 2.08
CA ASN A 30 -5.05 -13.84 1.30
C ASN A 30 -4.13 -13.91 0.08
N GLU A 31 -3.67 -15.11 -0.26
CA GLU A 31 -3.04 -15.34 -1.56
C GLU A 31 -4.02 -15.00 -2.67
N MET A 32 -3.54 -14.29 -3.68
CA MET A 32 -4.34 -13.83 -4.80
C MET A 32 -3.54 -13.92 -6.09
N THR A 33 -4.21 -14.35 -7.15
CA THR A 33 -3.76 -14.19 -8.54
C THR A 33 -4.75 -13.26 -9.22
N LEU A 34 -4.24 -12.20 -9.86
CA LEU A 34 -5.08 -11.25 -10.59
C LEU A 34 -4.47 -10.94 -11.96
N THR A 35 -5.33 -10.63 -12.91
CA THR A 35 -4.94 -10.08 -14.22
C THR A 35 -5.43 -8.64 -14.30
N GLY A 36 -4.59 -7.74 -14.80
CA GLY A 36 -4.90 -6.32 -14.86
C GLY A 36 -3.92 -5.55 -15.71
N GLN A 37 -4.13 -4.24 -15.79
CA GLN A 37 -3.24 -3.32 -16.47
C GLN A 37 -2.40 -2.56 -15.45
N VAL A 38 -1.08 -2.48 -15.67
CA VAL A 38 -0.22 -1.60 -14.87
C VAL A 38 -0.52 -0.16 -15.24
N ILE A 39 -0.83 0.69 -14.26
CA ILE A 39 -1.20 2.09 -14.47
C ILE A 39 -0.32 3.02 -13.62
N ASP A 40 -0.06 4.22 -14.13
CA ASP A 40 0.36 5.35 -13.29
C ASP A 40 -0.82 5.81 -12.42
N LEU A 41 -0.71 5.68 -11.08
CA LEU A 41 -1.83 6.00 -10.20
C LEU A 41 -2.20 7.48 -10.22
N ASN A 42 -1.22 8.38 -10.39
CA ASN A 42 -1.49 9.81 -10.41
C ASN A 42 -2.26 10.18 -11.67
N CYS A 43 -1.75 9.80 -12.85
CA CYS A 43 -2.38 10.17 -14.11
C CYS A 43 -3.75 9.49 -14.27
N HIS A 44 -3.82 8.18 -14.00
CA HIS A 44 -5.08 7.45 -14.13
C HIS A 44 -6.19 8.03 -13.26
N THR A 45 -5.90 8.40 -12.01
CA THR A 45 -6.94 8.89 -11.08
C THR A 45 -7.28 10.37 -11.25
N THR A 46 -6.38 11.18 -11.82
CA THR A 46 -6.62 12.62 -12.00
C THR A 46 -7.18 12.99 -13.36
N ASN A 47 -6.84 12.22 -14.41
CA ASN A 47 -7.21 12.53 -15.78
C ASN A 47 -7.57 11.31 -16.65
N GLY A 48 -7.53 10.10 -16.09
CA GLY A 48 -7.91 8.88 -16.80
C GLY A 48 -6.89 8.39 -17.83
N ALA A 49 -5.68 8.98 -17.89
CA ALA A 49 -4.66 8.52 -18.83
C ALA A 49 -4.22 7.09 -18.50
N MET A 50 -4.19 6.26 -19.55
CA MET A 50 -3.73 4.88 -19.50
C MET A 50 -3.51 4.35 -20.93
N GLY A 51 -2.89 3.18 -21.05
CA GLY A 51 -2.70 2.46 -22.31
C GLY A 51 -1.40 2.79 -23.04
N PRO A 52 -1.15 2.14 -24.19
CA PRO A 52 0.16 2.16 -24.84
C PRO A 52 0.72 3.55 -25.15
N SER A 53 -0.13 4.52 -25.46
CA SER A 53 0.27 5.92 -25.70
C SER A 53 0.80 6.62 -24.45
N HIS A 54 0.44 6.15 -23.26
CA HIS A 54 0.86 6.71 -21.98
C HIS A 54 2.13 6.05 -21.41
N LYS A 55 2.60 4.94 -22.00
CA LYS A 55 3.70 4.12 -21.45
C LYS A 55 4.96 4.92 -21.11
N GLY A 56 5.45 5.74 -22.04
CA GLY A 56 6.69 6.50 -21.82
C GLY A 56 6.57 7.52 -20.68
N CYS A 57 5.39 8.14 -20.54
CA CYS A 57 5.10 9.07 -19.45
C CYS A 57 5.03 8.32 -18.10
N ALA A 58 4.27 7.23 -18.06
CA ALA A 58 4.16 6.38 -16.86
C ALA A 58 5.53 5.87 -16.37
N GLN A 59 6.41 5.46 -17.29
CA GLN A 59 7.77 5.03 -16.94
C GLN A 59 8.62 6.17 -16.38
N ALA A 60 8.52 7.37 -16.94
CA ALA A 60 9.23 8.54 -16.43
C ALA A 60 8.74 8.93 -15.01
N CYS A 61 7.42 8.94 -14.80
CA CYS A 61 6.81 9.18 -13.49
C CYS A 61 7.21 8.11 -12.46
N ALA A 62 7.20 6.84 -12.85
CA ALA A 62 7.61 5.74 -11.99
C ALA A 62 9.06 5.88 -11.50
N LYS A 63 9.98 6.29 -12.39
CA LYS A 63 11.39 6.60 -12.04
C LYS A 63 11.52 7.80 -11.12
N ALA A 64 10.61 8.76 -11.21
CA ALA A 64 10.53 9.91 -10.30
C ALA A 64 9.86 9.56 -8.95
N GLY A 65 9.36 8.33 -8.76
CA GLY A 65 8.77 7.85 -7.52
C GLY A 65 7.24 7.91 -7.46
N VAL A 66 6.56 8.28 -8.56
CA VAL A 66 5.10 8.21 -8.65
C VAL A 66 4.67 6.74 -8.60
N PRO A 67 3.77 6.31 -7.69
CA PRO A 67 3.40 4.91 -7.58
C PRO A 67 2.72 4.36 -8.84
N LEU A 68 3.18 3.18 -9.26
CA LEU A 68 2.44 2.33 -10.19
C LEU A 68 1.44 1.46 -9.44
N GLY A 69 0.28 1.22 -10.04
CA GLY A 69 -0.74 0.31 -9.54
C GLY A 69 -1.12 -0.74 -10.57
N ILE A 70 -1.98 -1.69 -10.19
CA ILE A 70 -2.60 -2.63 -11.13
C ILE A 70 -4.11 -2.39 -11.10
N LEU A 71 -4.67 -1.95 -12.23
CA LEU A 71 -6.11 -1.92 -12.44
C LEU A 71 -6.55 -3.34 -12.85
N GLY A 72 -7.17 -4.06 -11.91
CA GLY A 72 -7.71 -5.39 -12.14
C GLY A 72 -8.84 -5.37 -13.16
N SER A 73 -9.11 -6.53 -13.78
CA SER A 73 -10.27 -6.70 -14.68
C SER A 73 -11.62 -6.52 -13.98
N ASP A 74 -11.64 -6.56 -12.65
CA ASP A 74 -12.78 -6.27 -11.78
C ASP A 74 -13.01 -4.76 -11.56
N GLY A 75 -12.13 -3.90 -12.08
CA GLY A 75 -12.17 -2.44 -11.88
C GLY A 75 -11.53 -1.99 -10.56
N THR A 76 -10.96 -2.91 -9.77
CA THR A 76 -10.27 -2.59 -8.52
C THR A 76 -8.84 -2.14 -8.81
N ILE A 77 -8.38 -1.09 -8.12
CA ILE A 77 -6.97 -0.69 -8.14
C ILE A 77 -6.24 -1.38 -6.98
N TYR A 78 -5.25 -2.20 -7.32
CA TYR A 78 -4.36 -2.85 -6.37
C TYR A 78 -3.05 -2.08 -6.26
N LEU A 79 -2.74 -1.59 -5.06
CA LEU A 79 -1.51 -0.87 -4.75
C LEU A 79 -0.39 -1.85 -4.34
N PRO A 80 0.71 -1.93 -5.10
CA PRO A 80 1.87 -2.72 -4.71
C PRO A 80 2.51 -2.19 -3.42
N VAL A 81 2.70 -3.07 -2.45
CA VAL A 81 3.35 -2.76 -1.17
C VAL A 81 4.42 -3.79 -0.82
N SER A 82 5.28 -3.47 0.15
CA SER A 82 6.26 -4.39 0.71
C SER A 82 6.05 -4.53 2.21
N SER A 83 6.27 -5.73 2.73
CA SER A 83 6.44 -5.94 4.17
C SER A 83 7.78 -5.41 4.70
N LYS A 84 8.73 -5.09 3.80
CA LYS A 84 10.03 -4.53 4.16
C LYS A 84 9.98 -2.98 4.16
N PRO A 85 10.36 -2.33 5.27
CA PRO A 85 10.48 -0.87 5.31
C PRO A 85 11.45 -0.33 4.26
N GLY A 86 11.06 0.75 3.57
CA GLY A 86 11.91 1.43 2.59
C GLY A 86 12.13 0.65 1.29
N ASP A 87 11.26 -0.30 0.96
CA ASP A 87 11.35 -1.10 -0.27
C ASP A 87 10.35 -0.60 -1.34
N PRO A 88 10.78 0.24 -2.31
CA PRO A 88 9.90 0.78 -3.34
C PRO A 88 9.50 -0.30 -4.35
N GLN A 89 8.21 -0.34 -4.72
CA GLN A 89 7.67 -1.43 -5.55
C GLN A 89 7.59 -1.12 -7.05
N ASN A 90 7.82 0.14 -7.48
CA ASN A 90 7.73 0.54 -8.89
C ASN A 90 8.61 -0.30 -9.82
N SER A 91 9.83 -0.66 -9.37
CA SER A 91 10.79 -1.44 -10.16
C SER A 91 10.24 -2.80 -10.62
N LYS A 92 9.30 -3.39 -9.87
CA LYS A 92 8.64 -4.64 -10.25
C LYS A 92 7.70 -4.46 -11.46
N LEU A 93 7.13 -3.27 -11.62
CA LEU A 93 6.09 -2.98 -12.61
C LEU A 93 6.54 -2.08 -13.77
N GLU A 94 7.65 -1.35 -13.64
CA GLU A 94 8.08 -0.32 -14.61
C GLU A 94 8.19 -0.82 -16.06
N GLN A 95 8.76 -2.01 -16.28
CA GLN A 95 8.87 -2.60 -17.61
C GLN A 95 7.51 -2.94 -18.24
N TYR A 96 6.51 -3.14 -17.39
CA TYR A 96 5.13 -3.48 -17.73
C TYR A 96 4.20 -2.27 -17.74
N ALA A 97 4.70 -1.05 -17.50
CA ALA A 97 3.88 0.16 -17.46
C ALA A 97 2.93 0.25 -18.66
N GLU A 98 1.65 0.49 -18.36
CA GLU A 98 0.53 0.54 -19.30
C GLU A 98 0.25 -0.76 -20.08
N GLY A 99 0.95 -1.84 -19.74
CA GLY A 99 0.76 -3.18 -20.27
C GLY A 99 -0.12 -4.06 -19.37
N LYS A 100 -0.62 -5.14 -19.94
CA LYS A 100 -1.37 -6.17 -19.20
C LYS A 100 -0.42 -7.14 -18.51
N VAL A 101 -0.74 -7.50 -17.28
CA VAL A 101 0.03 -8.42 -16.45
C VAL A 101 -0.87 -9.40 -15.73
N THR A 102 -0.31 -10.58 -15.43
CA THR A 102 -0.80 -11.48 -14.40
C THR A 102 0.14 -11.39 -13.20
N VAL A 103 -0.44 -11.11 -12.03
CA VAL A 103 0.28 -10.87 -10.78
C VAL A 103 -0.17 -11.90 -9.75
N THR A 104 0.78 -12.47 -9.02
CA THR A 104 0.50 -13.22 -7.79
C THR A 104 1.05 -12.49 -6.59
N GLY A 105 0.36 -12.57 -5.45
CA GLY A 105 0.81 -11.91 -4.24
C GLY A 105 -0.11 -12.11 -3.05
N MET A 106 0.32 -11.56 -1.92
CA MET A 106 -0.51 -11.47 -0.72
C MET A 106 -1.36 -10.21 -0.80
N HIS A 107 -2.66 -10.36 -1.01
CA HIS A 107 -3.63 -9.28 -1.00
C HIS A 107 -4.10 -8.97 0.42
N ARG A 108 -4.29 -7.67 0.73
CA ARG A 108 -4.91 -7.20 1.97
C ARG A 108 -5.80 -6.00 1.68
N MET A 109 -6.98 -5.97 2.31
CA MET A 109 -7.83 -4.79 2.35
C MET A 109 -7.54 -4.00 3.64
N VAL A 110 -6.87 -2.86 3.52
CA VAL A 110 -6.42 -2.05 4.65
C VAL A 110 -7.00 -0.64 4.52
N SER A 111 -7.87 -0.26 5.44
CA SER A 111 -8.47 1.09 5.48
C SER A 111 -9.09 1.56 4.15
N GLY A 112 -9.68 0.64 3.38
CA GLY A 112 -10.28 0.94 2.07
C GLY A 112 -9.35 0.77 0.88
N LEU A 113 -8.07 0.43 1.10
CA LEU A 113 -7.11 0.18 0.03
C LEU A 113 -6.91 -1.31 -0.20
N HIS A 114 -7.05 -1.73 -1.45
CA HIS A 114 -6.58 -3.02 -1.91
C HIS A 114 -5.06 -2.94 -2.10
N THR A 115 -4.32 -3.59 -1.21
CA THR A 115 -2.86 -3.67 -1.29
C THR A 115 -2.45 -5.05 -1.74
N ILE A 116 -1.36 -5.15 -2.49
CA ILE A 116 -0.78 -6.43 -2.92
C ILE A 116 0.72 -6.46 -2.71
N GLU A 117 1.18 -7.43 -1.95
CA GLU A 117 2.61 -7.74 -1.83
C GLU A 117 2.99 -8.70 -2.95
N ILE A 118 3.55 -8.15 -4.03
CA ILE A 118 3.80 -8.88 -5.28
C ILE A 118 4.89 -9.94 -5.07
N LYS A 119 4.53 -11.20 -5.36
CA LYS A 119 5.42 -12.35 -5.46
C LYS A 119 5.92 -12.56 -6.88
N THR A 120 5.01 -12.59 -7.85
CA THR A 120 5.37 -12.72 -9.27
C THR A 120 4.55 -11.75 -10.11
N VAL A 121 5.14 -11.33 -11.23
CA VAL A 121 4.50 -10.55 -12.28
C VAL A 121 5.00 -11.05 -13.62
N ALA A 122 4.09 -11.27 -14.56
CA ALA A 122 4.40 -11.64 -15.92
C ALA A 122 3.47 -10.91 -16.88
N ALA A 123 3.92 -10.66 -18.11
CA ALA A 123 3.04 -10.13 -19.16
C ALA A 123 1.85 -11.09 -19.38
N ALA A 124 0.64 -10.53 -19.44
CA ALA A 124 -0.57 -11.27 -19.81
C ALA A 124 -0.84 -11.11 -21.31
N SER A 125 -1.40 -12.16 -21.92
CA SER A 125 -1.86 -12.16 -23.31
C SER A 125 -3.17 -11.40 -23.48
#